data_AF-H0H0V6-F1
#
_entry.id   AF-H0H0V6-F1
#
_cell.length_a   1.000
_cell.length_b   1.000
_cell.length_c   1.000
_cell.angle_alpha   90.00
_cell.angle_beta   90.00
_cell.angle_gamma   90.00
#
_symmetry.space_group_name_H-M   'P 1'
#
loop_
_entity.id
_entity.type
_entity.pdbx_description
1 polymer ?
#
loop_
_entity_poly.entity_id
_entity_poly.type
_entity_poly.pdbx_seq_one_letter_code
_entity_poly.pdbx_strand_id
1 'polypeptide(L)'
;MSADDIKGLTISDNSICGNSRCYPRIFEPEHDWQPILPGQELPGGLDIRINMETGLKEAKLDSEESGSHDVVIYPGNMKPSADDYEFSSDFNDIRSIINSHSTLIPQDITILEDKFDKVMEFAHDYKHGYKIIVHEFSLLANVSLNEALPLTLRELSTRIITSCVRNNPPVVEFINENFPNFKGQIMAALSKLNDSNHKVSNILMKRYLSILNELPATSQDFSIYSTTVLQNIYEQNSNDKQLQIKVLELISKILKADMSENEDTNLALYKRNAENWSSNLQEWASEFQEMVQNKDIDELHTRTFF
;
A
#
# COMPACT_ATOMS: atom_id res chain seq x y z
N MET A 1 24.58 -12.87 21.33
CA MET A 1 23.83 -14.10 21.71
C MET A 1 24.50 -15.30 21.08
N SER A 2 24.91 -16.29 21.89
CA SER A 2 25.57 -17.52 21.41
C SER A 2 24.52 -18.53 20.94
N ALA A 3 24.86 -19.34 19.94
CA ALA A 3 24.02 -20.42 19.40
C ALA A 3 23.75 -21.58 20.40
N ASP A 4 24.32 -21.52 21.60
CA ASP A 4 24.19 -22.56 22.62
C ASP A 4 22.95 -22.44 23.52
N ASP A 5 22.27 -21.29 23.57
CA ASP A 5 21.09 -21.10 24.45
C ASP A 5 19.80 -21.75 23.91
N ILE A 6 19.77 -22.18 22.64
CA ILE A 6 18.59 -22.78 22.00
C ILE A 6 18.54 -24.31 22.23
N LYS A 7 19.66 -24.95 22.60
CA LYS A 7 19.80 -26.42 22.65
C LYS A 7 19.10 -27.12 23.82
N GLY A 8 18.37 -26.41 24.66
CA GLY A 8 17.70 -26.97 25.85
C GLY A 8 16.23 -26.59 26.01
N LEU A 9 15.58 -26.03 24.98
CA LEU A 9 14.22 -25.52 25.06
C LEU A 9 13.21 -26.55 24.54
N THR A 10 12.27 -26.95 25.39
CA THR A 10 11.08 -27.73 25.00
C THR A 10 9.93 -26.76 24.71
N ILE A 11 9.45 -26.77 23.48
CA ILE A 11 8.31 -25.94 23.03
C ILE A 11 7.03 -26.79 23.15
N SER A 12 6.07 -26.30 23.92
CA SER A 12 4.70 -26.82 24.01
C SER A 12 3.73 -25.80 23.40
N ASP A 13 2.48 -26.20 23.13
CA ASP A 13 1.51 -25.38 22.39
C ASP A 13 1.39 -23.93 22.93
N ASN A 14 1.44 -23.74 24.25
CA ASN A 14 1.32 -22.42 24.90
C ASN A 14 2.56 -21.94 25.69
N SER A 15 3.61 -22.76 25.85
CA SER A 15 4.75 -22.38 26.69
C SER A 15 6.08 -22.95 26.22
N ILE A 16 7.16 -22.19 26.46
CA ILE A 16 8.53 -22.58 26.17
C ILE A 16 9.23 -22.81 27.51
N CYS A 17 9.80 -23.99 27.70
CA CYS A 17 10.46 -24.37 28.94
C CYS A 17 11.94 -24.69 28.72
N GLY A 18 12.82 -24.17 29.57
CA GLY A 18 14.25 -24.50 29.60
C GLY A 18 14.85 -24.23 30.98
N ASN A 19 15.79 -25.07 31.41
CA ASN A 19 16.54 -24.88 32.67
C ASN A 19 15.64 -24.60 33.89
N SER A 20 14.55 -25.36 34.04
CA SER A 20 13.58 -25.26 35.15
C SER A 20 12.77 -23.96 35.20
N ARG A 21 12.70 -23.20 34.11
CA ARG A 21 11.79 -22.06 33.95
C ARG A 21 10.96 -22.22 32.68
N CYS A 22 9.69 -21.87 32.77
CA CYS A 22 8.77 -21.85 31.65
C CYS A 22 8.24 -20.42 31.47
N TYR A 23 8.12 -19.99 30.22
CA TYR A 23 7.56 -18.70 29.84
C TYR A 23 6.57 -18.88 28.69
N PRO A 24 5.62 -17.95 28.51
CA PRO A 24 4.67 -17.99 27.42
C PRO A 24 5.36 -18.03 26.06
N ARG A 25 4.80 -18.80 25.11
CA ARG A 25 5.31 -18.88 23.74
C ARG A 25 5.18 -17.54 23.01
N ILE A 26 4.06 -16.85 23.22
CA ILE A 26 3.82 -15.50 22.71
C ILE A 26 4.31 -14.52 23.78
N PHE A 27 5.09 -13.52 23.38
CA PHE A 27 5.52 -12.44 24.27
C PHE A 27 4.29 -11.67 24.77
N GLU A 28 4.21 -11.44 26.08
CA GLU A 28 3.13 -10.69 26.73
C GLU A 28 3.63 -9.26 27.01
N PRO A 29 3.39 -8.30 26.09
CA PRO A 29 3.95 -6.97 26.17
C PRO A 29 3.34 -6.12 27.29
N GLU A 30 4.19 -5.44 28.05
CA GLU A 30 3.81 -4.36 28.97
C GLU A 30 4.25 -2.99 28.45
N HIS A 31 3.81 -1.91 29.11
CA HIS A 31 4.16 -0.53 28.74
C HIS A 31 5.63 -0.19 29.02
N ASP A 32 6.30 -0.95 29.89
CA ASP A 32 7.73 -0.84 30.18
C ASP A 32 8.54 -1.83 29.34
N TRP A 33 9.82 -1.52 29.10
CA TRP A 33 10.72 -2.40 28.36
C TRP A 33 10.95 -3.73 29.07
N GLN A 34 10.57 -4.84 28.42
CA GLN A 34 10.76 -6.18 28.92
C GLN A 34 11.69 -6.98 28.01
N PRO A 35 12.57 -7.84 28.56
CA PRO A 35 13.47 -8.66 27.76
C PRO A 35 12.71 -9.71 26.96
N ILE A 36 13.03 -9.84 25.68
CA ILE A 36 12.49 -10.89 24.80
C ILE A 36 13.26 -12.18 25.07
N LEU A 37 12.55 -13.23 25.52
CA LEU A 37 13.16 -14.52 25.82
C LEU A 37 13.35 -15.37 24.55
N PRO A 38 14.33 -16.30 24.55
CA PRO A 38 14.63 -17.11 23.37
C PRO A 38 13.42 -17.90 22.87
N GLY A 39 13.17 -17.84 21.57
CA GLY A 39 12.09 -18.59 20.91
C GLY A 39 10.69 -18.01 21.11
N GLN A 40 10.53 -16.88 21.82
CA GLN A 40 9.23 -16.22 21.91
C GLN A 40 8.80 -15.62 20.57
N GLU A 41 7.53 -15.78 20.26
CA GLU A 41 6.84 -15.12 19.15
C GLU A 41 6.41 -13.72 19.59
N LEU A 42 6.68 -12.71 18.77
CA LEU A 42 6.37 -11.32 19.07
C LEU A 42 5.04 -10.94 18.38
N PRO A 43 4.03 -10.47 19.14
CA PRO A 43 2.88 -9.79 18.57
C PRO A 43 3.30 -8.59 17.70
N GLY A 44 2.52 -8.27 16.66
CA GLY A 44 2.71 -7.06 15.87
C GLY A 44 2.43 -5.79 16.67
N GLY A 45 3.05 -4.67 16.29
CA GLY A 45 2.83 -3.36 16.96
C GLY A 45 3.66 -3.14 18.23
N LEU A 46 4.78 -3.85 18.39
CA LEU A 46 5.70 -3.67 19.52
C LEU A 46 6.88 -2.79 19.16
N ASP A 47 7.26 -1.91 20.08
CA ASP A 47 8.53 -1.21 20.05
C ASP A 47 9.63 -2.18 20.45
N ILE A 48 10.62 -2.43 19.58
CA ILE A 48 11.73 -3.35 19.83
C ILE A 48 13.06 -2.58 19.82
N ARG A 49 13.90 -2.83 20.83
CA ARG A 49 15.28 -2.35 20.86
C ARG A 49 16.26 -3.50 21.07
N ILE A 50 17.47 -3.31 20.54
CA ILE A 50 18.57 -4.26 20.69
C ILE A 50 19.77 -3.51 21.25
N ASN A 51 20.26 -3.94 22.41
CA ASN A 51 21.53 -3.45 22.90
C ASN A 51 22.66 -4.05 22.05
N MET A 52 23.41 -3.21 21.33
CA MET A 52 24.41 -3.66 20.35
C MET A 52 25.65 -4.29 20.99
N GLU A 53 25.95 -3.99 22.24
CA GLU A 53 27.13 -4.54 22.96
C GLU A 53 26.83 -5.93 23.53
N THR A 54 25.62 -6.13 24.05
CA THR A 54 25.21 -7.38 24.73
C THR A 54 24.37 -8.30 23.83
N GLY A 55 23.76 -7.76 22.78
CA GLY A 55 22.77 -8.43 21.95
C GLY A 55 21.42 -8.66 22.65
N LEU A 56 21.19 -8.06 23.82
CA LEU A 56 19.92 -8.19 24.54
C LEU A 56 18.81 -7.48 23.76
N LYS A 57 17.73 -8.21 23.46
CA LYS A 57 16.54 -7.67 22.81
C LYS A 57 15.47 -7.40 23.86
N GLU A 58 14.83 -6.25 23.78
CA GLU A 58 13.73 -5.87 24.65
C GLU A 58 12.57 -5.34 23.80
N ALA A 59 11.34 -5.54 24.27
CA ALA A 59 10.13 -5.01 23.65
C ALA A 59 9.18 -4.38 24.68
N LYS A 60 8.33 -3.47 24.23
CA LYS A 60 7.20 -2.91 25.00
C LYS A 60 5.97 -2.73 24.10
N LEU A 61 4.80 -2.72 24.71
CA LEU A 61 3.54 -2.34 24.08
C LEU A 61 3.65 -0.87 23.64
N ASP A 62 3.26 -0.59 22.40
CA ASP A 62 3.04 0.79 21.97
C ASP A 62 1.90 1.38 22.81
N SER A 63 2.10 2.58 23.35
CA SER A 63 1.22 3.15 24.39
C SER A 63 -0.11 3.70 23.85
N GLU A 64 -0.53 3.28 22.66
CA GLU A 64 -1.68 3.82 21.95
C GLU A 64 -2.71 2.75 21.56
N GLU A 65 -3.56 2.35 22.51
CA GLU A 65 -4.84 1.71 22.20
C GLU A 65 -6.02 2.57 22.69
N SER A 66 -6.85 3.05 21.75
CA SER A 66 -8.33 3.05 21.84
C SER A 66 -8.97 3.75 20.62
N GLY A 67 -9.64 3.01 19.74
CA GLY A 67 -10.41 3.59 18.63
C GLY A 67 -11.43 2.63 18.03
N SER A 68 -12.58 2.47 18.70
CA SER A 68 -13.74 1.69 18.28
C SER A 68 -14.33 2.14 16.93
N HIS A 69 -14.84 1.17 16.16
CA HIS A 69 -15.52 1.33 14.88
C HIS A 69 -16.72 2.29 14.91
N ASP A 70 -16.77 3.23 13.96
CA ASP A 70 -17.97 3.53 13.15
C ASP A 70 -17.61 4.46 11.97
N VAL A 71 -18.04 4.09 10.76
CA VAL A 71 -17.88 4.88 9.53
C VAL A 71 -19.23 5.50 9.15
N VAL A 72 -19.29 6.84 9.13
CA VAL A 72 -20.29 7.62 8.38
C VAL A 72 -19.61 8.88 7.80
N ILE A 73 -19.87 9.16 6.53
CA ILE A 73 -19.23 10.21 5.70
C ILE A 73 -19.88 11.60 5.92
N TYR A 74 -19.08 12.68 5.82
CA TYR A 74 -19.34 14.07 5.32
C TYR A 74 -18.59 15.17 6.13
N PRO A 75 -18.29 16.36 5.54
CA PRO A 75 -17.02 17.06 5.65
C PRO A 75 -16.77 17.62 7.06
N GLY A 76 -15.71 17.15 7.71
CA GLY A 76 -15.34 17.66 9.02
C GLY A 76 -14.20 16.86 9.64
N ASN A 77 -13.11 17.56 9.93
CA ASN A 77 -11.94 17.14 10.71
C ASN A 77 -10.98 16.15 10.05
N MET A 78 -10.16 16.68 9.13
CA MET A 78 -8.74 16.30 9.02
C MET A 78 -8.06 16.59 10.37
N LYS A 79 -8.32 15.76 11.39
CA LYS A 79 -7.62 15.92 12.67
C LYS A 79 -6.16 15.54 12.44
N PRO A 80 -5.21 16.39 12.88
CA PRO A 80 -3.81 15.99 12.94
C PRO A 80 -3.68 14.72 13.79
N SER A 81 -2.70 13.88 13.47
CA SER A 81 -2.24 12.88 14.44
C SER A 81 -1.85 13.61 15.73
N ALA A 82 -2.16 13.00 16.88
CA ALA A 82 -1.94 13.62 18.18
C ALA A 82 -0.44 13.87 18.47
N ASP A 83 0.44 13.15 17.78
CA ASP A 83 1.89 13.27 17.91
C ASP A 83 2.51 14.12 16.80
N ASP A 84 3.30 15.10 17.22
CA ASP A 84 4.17 15.87 16.33
C ASP A 84 5.29 14.97 15.78
N TYR A 85 5.46 14.99 14.45
CA TYR A 85 6.52 14.27 13.75
C TYR A 85 7.21 15.20 12.73
N GLU A 86 8.29 14.74 12.09
CA GLU A 86 9.15 15.59 11.24
C GLU A 86 8.44 16.30 10.07
N PHE A 87 7.25 15.85 9.64
CA PHE A 87 6.47 16.49 8.58
C PHE A 87 5.20 17.21 9.07
N SER A 88 4.96 17.26 10.40
CA SER A 88 3.77 17.92 10.97
C SER A 88 3.60 19.35 10.47
N SER A 89 4.69 20.13 10.39
CA SER A 89 4.62 21.53 9.94
C SER A 89 4.16 21.62 8.48
N ASP A 90 4.72 20.81 7.58
CA ASP A 90 4.38 20.82 6.17
C ASP A 90 2.91 20.44 5.95
N PHE A 91 2.45 19.39 6.62
CA PHE A 91 1.08 18.90 6.48
C PHE A 91 0.05 19.78 7.19
N ASN A 92 0.39 20.42 8.31
CA ASN A 92 -0.48 21.42 8.93
C ASN A 92 -0.68 22.63 8.02
N ASP A 93 0.37 23.09 7.33
CA ASP A 93 0.24 24.16 6.35
C ASP A 93 -0.61 23.73 5.14
N ILE A 94 -0.41 22.51 4.62
CA ILE A 94 -1.23 21.94 3.53
C ILE A 94 -2.71 21.93 3.94
N ARG A 95 -3.03 21.39 5.12
CA ARG A 95 -4.39 21.36 5.66
C ARG A 95 -4.96 22.77 5.82
N SER A 96 -4.17 23.70 6.33
CA SER A 96 -4.60 25.08 6.51
C SER A 96 -5.02 25.71 5.19
N ILE A 97 -4.24 25.54 4.12
CA ILE A 97 -4.57 26.10 2.80
C ILE A 97 -5.83 25.45 2.23
N ILE A 98 -5.93 24.11 2.31
CA ILE A 98 -7.08 23.36 1.79
C ILE A 98 -8.37 23.71 2.54
N ASN A 99 -8.30 23.90 3.86
CA ASN A 99 -9.48 24.18 4.70
C ASN A 99 -9.87 25.67 4.75
N SER A 100 -8.94 26.58 4.44
CA SER A 100 -9.20 28.03 4.53
C SER A 100 -10.09 28.57 3.41
N HIS A 101 -10.15 27.86 2.27
CA HIS A 101 -10.89 28.33 1.11
C HIS A 101 -11.86 27.27 0.59
N SER A 102 -13.12 27.64 0.38
CA SER A 102 -14.09 26.78 -0.30
C SER A 102 -13.71 26.49 -1.76
N THR A 103 -12.85 27.32 -2.33
CA THR A 103 -12.27 27.15 -3.68
C THR A 103 -10.84 27.67 -3.66
N LEU A 104 -9.88 26.83 -4.06
CA LEU A 104 -8.47 27.20 -4.11
C LEU A 104 -8.22 28.20 -5.24
N ILE A 105 -7.53 29.30 -4.93
CA ILE A 105 -7.08 30.25 -5.95
C ILE A 105 -5.74 29.76 -6.57
N PRO A 106 -5.35 30.24 -7.77
CA PRO A 106 -4.10 29.81 -8.41
C PRO A 106 -2.85 29.94 -7.53
N GLN A 107 -2.79 30.98 -6.69
CA GLN A 107 -1.69 31.16 -5.74
C GLN A 107 -1.62 30.06 -4.68
N ASP A 108 -2.77 29.60 -4.17
CA ASP A 108 -2.83 28.51 -3.20
C ASP A 108 -2.34 27.21 -3.83
N ILE A 109 -2.73 26.95 -5.09
CA ILE A 109 -2.32 25.76 -5.83
C ILE A 109 -0.79 25.74 -5.95
N THR A 110 -0.16 26.84 -6.36
CA THR A 110 1.30 26.92 -6.46
C THR A 110 2.00 26.70 -5.12
N ILE A 111 1.47 27.26 -4.01
CA ILE A 111 2.04 27.03 -2.68
C ILE A 111 1.89 25.55 -2.25
N LEU A 112 0.76 24.93 -2.57
CA LEU A 112 0.54 23.51 -2.30
C LEU A 112 1.48 22.63 -3.14
N GLU A 113 1.68 22.95 -4.41
CA GLU A 113 2.60 22.22 -5.30
C GLU A 113 4.04 22.26 -4.72
N ASP A 114 4.53 23.43 -4.33
CA ASP A 114 5.85 23.59 -3.69
C ASP A 114 5.98 22.78 -2.39
N LYS A 115 4.91 22.71 -1.59
CA LYS A 115 4.90 21.95 -0.33
C LYS A 115 4.90 20.44 -0.58
N PHE A 116 4.10 19.97 -1.53
CA PHE A 116 4.10 18.56 -1.89
C PHE A 116 5.45 18.13 -2.47
N ASP A 117 6.10 18.96 -3.30
CA ASP A 117 7.42 18.66 -3.82
C ASP A 117 8.48 18.55 -2.72
N LYS A 118 8.42 19.37 -1.67
CA LYS A 118 9.31 19.23 -0.50
C LYS A 118 9.12 17.91 0.24
N VAL A 119 7.87 17.52 0.52
CA VAL A 119 7.57 16.25 1.19
C VAL A 119 8.00 15.07 0.31
N MET A 120 7.83 15.19 -1.01
CA MET A 120 8.17 14.16 -1.99
C MET A 120 9.65 13.75 -1.93
N GLU A 121 10.57 14.66 -1.60
CA GLU A 121 12.00 14.35 -1.44
C GLU A 121 12.27 13.24 -0.41
N PHE A 122 11.40 13.10 0.59
CA PHE A 122 11.53 12.12 1.67
C PHE A 122 10.64 10.90 1.49
N ALA A 123 9.62 10.96 0.63
CA ALA A 123 8.61 9.90 0.48
C ALA A 123 9.18 8.56 -0.03
N HIS A 124 10.37 8.57 -0.65
CA HIS A 124 11.06 7.35 -1.07
C HIS A 124 11.86 6.67 0.05
N ASP A 125 12.12 7.36 1.16
CA ASP A 125 12.77 6.74 2.31
C ASP A 125 11.81 5.80 3.03
N TYR A 126 12.31 4.63 3.42
CA TYR A 126 11.51 3.57 4.02
C TYR A 126 10.80 4.04 5.30
N LYS A 127 11.50 4.77 6.19
CA LYS A 127 10.97 5.20 7.49
C LYS A 127 10.11 6.45 7.34
N HIS A 128 10.56 7.44 6.58
CA HIS A 128 9.78 8.65 6.32
C HIS A 128 8.50 8.31 5.57
N GLY A 129 8.56 7.42 4.56
CA GLY A 129 7.39 6.96 3.82
C GLY A 129 6.35 6.30 4.73
N TYR A 130 6.78 5.47 5.69
CA TYR A 130 5.89 4.90 6.70
C TYR A 130 5.21 5.96 7.56
N LYS A 131 5.99 6.88 8.14
CA LYS A 131 5.44 7.98 8.95
C LYS A 131 4.47 8.85 8.15
N ILE A 132 4.83 9.28 6.95
CA ILE A 132 3.96 10.09 6.09
C ILE A 132 2.61 9.38 5.90
N ILE A 133 2.60 8.09 5.61
CA ILE A 133 1.35 7.36 5.36
C ILE A 133 0.54 7.17 6.64
N VAL A 134 1.16 6.74 7.74
CA VAL A 134 0.44 6.52 9.00
C VAL A 134 -0.26 7.79 9.49
N HIS A 135 0.41 8.94 9.35
CA HIS A 135 -0.12 10.22 9.81
C HIS A 135 -1.04 10.92 8.79
N GLU A 136 -0.78 10.79 7.49
CA GLU A 136 -1.32 11.70 6.47
C GLU A 136 -2.04 11.03 5.30
N PHE A 137 -2.19 9.71 5.31
CA PHE A 137 -2.81 8.99 4.19
C PHE A 137 -4.20 9.52 3.84
N SER A 138 -5.05 9.78 4.83
CA SER A 138 -6.40 10.33 4.59
C SER A 138 -6.38 11.65 3.82
N LEU A 139 -5.47 12.56 4.18
CA LEU A 139 -5.30 13.83 3.47
C LEU A 139 -4.80 13.60 2.04
N LEU A 140 -3.78 12.77 1.88
CA LEU A 140 -3.19 12.47 0.57
C LEU A 140 -4.20 11.80 -0.37
N ALA A 141 -4.94 10.80 0.12
CA ALA A 141 -5.99 10.11 -0.62
C ALA A 141 -7.10 11.07 -1.02
N ASN A 142 -7.54 11.95 -0.11
CA ASN A 142 -8.56 12.96 -0.41
C ASN A 142 -8.09 13.93 -1.51
N VAL A 143 -6.86 14.45 -1.44
CA VAL A 143 -6.32 15.34 -2.48
C VAL A 143 -6.18 14.61 -3.81
N SER A 144 -5.70 13.37 -3.80
CA SER A 144 -5.53 12.52 -4.99
C SER A 144 -6.88 12.28 -5.70
N LEU A 145 -7.91 11.90 -4.94
CA LEU A 145 -9.20 11.47 -5.48
C LEU A 145 -10.19 12.62 -5.76
N ASN A 146 -9.93 13.83 -5.27
CA ASN A 146 -10.85 14.96 -5.43
C ASN A 146 -10.85 15.52 -6.86
N GLU A 147 -11.93 15.25 -7.60
CA GLU A 147 -12.14 15.71 -8.99
C GLU A 147 -12.29 17.21 -9.16
N ALA A 148 -12.56 17.97 -8.09
CA ALA A 148 -12.60 19.42 -8.14
C ALA A 148 -11.19 20.04 -8.13
N LEU A 149 -10.15 19.27 -7.81
CA LEU A 149 -8.77 19.74 -7.78
C LEU A 149 -8.07 19.58 -9.15
N PRO A 150 -7.10 20.46 -9.48
CA PRO A 150 -6.30 20.33 -10.68
C PRO A 150 -5.59 18.98 -10.77
N LEU A 151 -5.48 18.43 -11.98
CA LEU A 151 -4.79 17.15 -12.21
C LEU A 151 -3.33 17.17 -11.73
N THR A 152 -2.66 18.33 -11.76
CA THR A 152 -1.28 18.48 -11.26
C THR A 152 -1.20 18.20 -9.76
N LEU A 153 -2.06 18.85 -8.98
CA LEU A 153 -2.12 18.68 -7.53
C LEU A 153 -2.52 17.25 -7.14
N ARG A 154 -3.49 16.67 -7.87
CA ARG A 154 -3.88 15.27 -7.71
C ARG A 154 -2.72 14.33 -7.99
N GLU A 155 -1.95 14.58 -9.05
CA GLU A 155 -0.75 13.79 -9.39
C GLU A 155 0.31 13.88 -8.30
N LEU A 156 0.62 15.06 -7.76
CA LEU A 156 1.61 15.23 -6.70
C LEU A 156 1.28 14.43 -5.45
N SER A 157 0.03 14.53 -4.98
CA SER A 157 -0.43 13.76 -3.83
C SER A 157 -0.36 12.25 -4.09
N THR A 158 -0.83 11.81 -5.26
CA THR A 158 -0.77 10.40 -5.67
C THR A 158 0.68 9.93 -5.81
N ARG A 159 1.59 10.79 -6.25
CA ARG A 159 3.02 10.50 -6.41
C ARG A 159 3.69 10.26 -5.06
N ILE A 160 3.35 11.02 -4.03
CA ILE A 160 3.81 10.76 -2.66
C ILE A 160 3.33 9.38 -2.21
N ILE A 161 2.02 9.08 -2.35
CA ILE A 161 1.48 7.75 -2.00
C ILE A 161 2.25 6.65 -2.74
N THR A 162 2.39 6.75 -4.07
CA THR A 162 3.13 5.74 -4.87
C THR A 162 4.58 5.56 -4.43
N SER A 163 5.19 6.61 -3.91
CA SER A 163 6.59 6.59 -3.51
C SER A 163 6.78 5.96 -2.15
N CYS A 164 5.83 6.19 -1.23
CA CYS A 164 5.82 5.55 0.08
C CYS A 164 5.50 4.06 0.01
N VAL A 165 4.63 3.61 -0.91
CA VAL A 165 4.22 2.19 -1.00
C VAL A 165 5.28 1.29 -1.65
N ARG A 166 6.09 1.83 -2.57
CA ARG A 166 7.05 1.03 -3.35
C ARG A 166 8.13 0.45 -2.45
N ASN A 167 8.29 -0.87 -2.50
CA ASN A 167 9.27 -1.61 -1.69
C ASN A 167 9.15 -1.29 -0.18
N ASN A 168 7.93 -1.03 0.30
CA ASN A 168 7.67 -0.70 1.70
C ASN A 168 6.48 -1.52 2.24
N PRO A 169 6.70 -2.80 2.61
CA PRO A 169 5.62 -3.68 3.05
C PRO A 169 4.77 -3.13 4.21
N PRO A 170 5.34 -2.50 5.27
CA PRO A 170 4.53 -1.93 6.34
C PRO A 170 3.57 -0.83 5.88
N VAL A 171 3.96 -0.02 4.89
CA VAL A 171 3.07 0.98 4.27
C VAL A 171 1.92 0.31 3.53
N VAL A 172 2.23 -0.73 2.75
CA VAL A 172 1.26 -1.50 1.97
C VAL A 172 0.24 -2.17 2.90
N GLU A 173 0.72 -2.82 3.97
CA GLU A 173 -0.09 -3.47 5.01
C GLU A 173 -0.99 -2.44 5.68
N PHE A 174 -0.43 -1.32 6.16
CA PHE A 174 -1.18 -0.27 6.82
C PHE A 174 -2.33 0.26 5.96
N ILE A 175 -2.08 0.56 4.68
CA ILE A 175 -3.13 1.05 3.76
C ILE A 175 -4.20 -0.02 3.55
N ASN A 176 -3.80 -1.27 3.32
CA ASN A 176 -4.73 -2.35 3.02
C ASN A 176 -5.64 -2.68 4.22
N GLU A 177 -5.12 -2.60 5.45
CA GLU A 177 -5.86 -2.90 6.67
C GLU A 177 -6.77 -1.74 7.11
N ASN A 178 -6.27 -0.51 7.04
CA ASN A 178 -6.97 0.66 7.58
C ASN A 178 -7.88 1.37 6.56
N PHE A 179 -7.67 1.15 5.26
CA PHE A 179 -8.40 1.81 4.18
C PHE A 179 -8.93 0.82 3.12
N PRO A 180 -9.79 -0.14 3.51
CA PRO A 180 -10.23 -1.24 2.62
C PRO A 180 -10.96 -0.76 1.36
N ASN A 181 -11.60 0.41 1.41
CA ASN A 181 -12.33 0.99 0.27
C ASN A 181 -11.42 1.69 -0.75
N PHE A 182 -10.14 1.89 -0.45
CA PHE A 182 -9.25 2.73 -1.26
C PHE A 182 -9.02 2.16 -2.67
N LYS A 183 -8.88 0.83 -2.80
CA LYS A 183 -8.77 0.15 -4.11
C LYS A 183 -9.98 0.46 -5.00
N GLY A 184 -11.19 0.38 -4.43
CA GLY A 184 -12.45 0.71 -5.10
C GLY A 184 -12.55 2.16 -5.53
N GLN A 185 -12.11 3.08 -4.66
CA GLN A 185 -12.04 4.50 -4.97
C GLN A 185 -11.07 4.81 -6.12
N ILE A 186 -9.90 4.17 -6.13
CA ILE A 186 -8.94 4.29 -7.24
C ILE A 186 -9.55 3.76 -8.54
N MET A 187 -10.18 2.58 -8.53
CA MET A 187 -10.82 2.03 -9.74
C MET A 187 -11.93 2.92 -10.28
N ALA A 188 -12.74 3.53 -9.40
CA ALA A 188 -13.75 4.51 -9.80
C ALA A 188 -13.11 5.77 -10.41
N ALA A 189 -12.03 6.28 -9.83
CA ALA A 189 -11.30 7.44 -10.36
C ALA A 189 -10.65 7.14 -11.72
N LEU A 190 -10.08 5.93 -11.90
CA LEU A 190 -9.53 5.46 -13.17
C LEU A 190 -10.57 5.44 -14.28
N SER A 191 -11.77 4.90 -14.00
CA SER A 191 -12.86 4.86 -14.98
C SER A 191 -13.23 6.25 -15.48
N LYS A 192 -13.30 7.25 -14.59
CA LYS A 192 -13.66 8.62 -14.95
C LYS A 192 -12.55 9.36 -15.69
N LEU A 193 -11.28 9.10 -15.34
CA LEU A 193 -10.14 9.72 -16.03
C LEU A 193 -10.01 9.23 -17.47
N ASN A 194 -10.36 7.98 -17.73
CA ASN A 194 -10.29 7.40 -19.07
C ASN A 194 -11.17 8.13 -20.09
N ASP A 195 -12.27 8.75 -19.64
CA ASP A 195 -13.14 9.56 -20.51
C ASP A 195 -12.50 10.91 -20.91
N SER A 196 -11.39 11.29 -20.27
CA SER A 196 -10.69 12.56 -20.48
C SER A 196 -9.36 12.32 -21.21
N ASN A 197 -9.33 12.49 -22.54
CA ASN A 197 -8.16 12.29 -23.41
C ASN A 197 -7.02 13.33 -23.21
N HIS A 198 -6.57 13.56 -21.98
CA HIS A 198 -5.51 14.50 -21.63
C HIS A 198 -4.24 13.77 -21.20
N LYS A 199 -3.07 14.22 -21.69
CA LYS A 199 -1.75 13.68 -21.32
C LYS A 199 -1.52 13.59 -19.81
N VAL A 200 -1.99 14.59 -19.05
CA VAL A 200 -1.86 14.61 -17.58
C VAL A 200 -2.76 13.56 -16.93
N SER A 201 -3.93 13.27 -17.50
CA SER A 201 -4.79 12.16 -17.06
C SER A 201 -4.05 10.83 -17.15
N ASN A 202 -3.31 10.58 -18.24
CA ASN A 202 -2.52 9.34 -18.40
C ASN A 202 -1.42 9.21 -17.35
N ILE A 203 -0.79 10.32 -16.95
CA ILE A 203 0.22 10.30 -15.88
C ILE A 203 -0.44 9.87 -14.56
N LEU A 204 -1.57 10.48 -14.21
CA LEU A 204 -2.32 10.16 -13.00
C LEU A 204 -2.85 8.71 -13.03
N MET A 205 -3.35 8.24 -14.17
CA MET A 205 -3.77 6.84 -14.36
C MET A 205 -2.62 5.87 -14.13
N LYS A 206 -1.42 6.15 -14.64
CA LYS A 206 -0.23 5.33 -14.38
C LYS A 206 0.16 5.31 -12.91
N ARG A 207 -0.06 6.40 -12.16
CA ARG A 207 0.15 6.42 -10.71
C ARG A 207 -0.86 5.55 -10.00
N TYR A 208 -2.13 5.66 -10.32
CA TYR A 208 -3.19 4.81 -9.77
C TYR A 208 -2.95 3.32 -10.02
N LEU A 209 -2.63 2.95 -11.26
CA LEU A 209 -2.27 1.56 -11.59
C LEU A 209 -1.02 1.11 -10.82
N SER A 210 -0.04 2.00 -10.61
CA SER A 210 1.11 1.65 -9.78
C SER A 210 0.71 1.38 -8.34
N ILE A 211 -0.17 2.18 -7.73
CA ILE A 211 -0.67 1.90 -6.36
C ILE A 211 -1.36 0.55 -6.31
N LEU A 212 -2.24 0.25 -7.26
CA LEU A 212 -2.94 -1.05 -7.31
C LEU A 212 -1.97 -2.23 -7.52
N ASN A 213 -0.89 -2.03 -8.29
CA ASN A 213 0.14 -3.05 -8.49
C ASN A 213 1.00 -3.29 -7.24
N GLU A 214 1.11 -2.31 -6.34
CA GLU A 214 1.78 -2.51 -5.03
C GLU A 214 0.83 -3.16 -4.01
N LEU A 215 -0.41 -2.67 -3.87
CA LEU A 215 -1.38 -3.18 -2.88
C LEU A 215 -1.83 -4.62 -3.19
N PRO A 216 -1.86 -5.55 -2.22
CA PRO A 216 -2.17 -6.96 -2.47
C PRO A 216 -3.55 -7.13 -3.11
N ALA A 217 -3.70 -8.12 -3.99
CA ALA A 217 -4.99 -8.48 -4.57
C ALA A 217 -5.47 -9.80 -3.97
N THR A 218 -6.72 -9.84 -3.51
CA THR A 218 -7.37 -11.03 -2.96
C THR A 218 -8.57 -11.42 -3.81
N SER A 219 -9.08 -12.64 -3.67
CA SER A 219 -10.31 -13.04 -4.37
C SER A 219 -11.54 -12.21 -4.02
N GLN A 220 -11.54 -11.52 -2.87
CA GLN A 220 -12.62 -10.60 -2.49
C GLN A 220 -12.61 -9.31 -3.34
N ASP A 221 -11.46 -8.96 -3.90
CA ASP A 221 -11.28 -7.74 -4.69
C ASP A 221 -11.78 -7.87 -6.15
N PHE A 222 -12.18 -9.06 -6.63
CA PHE A 222 -12.53 -9.26 -8.06
C PHE A 222 -13.66 -8.35 -8.55
N SER A 223 -14.64 -8.07 -7.69
CA SER A 223 -15.74 -7.14 -8.00
C SER A 223 -15.30 -5.68 -8.16
N ILE A 224 -14.14 -5.32 -7.60
CA ILE A 224 -13.54 -3.98 -7.70
C ILE A 224 -12.86 -3.81 -9.06
N TYR A 225 -12.17 -4.86 -9.53
CA TYR A 225 -11.37 -4.81 -10.76
C TYR A 225 -12.21 -5.11 -12.01
N SER A 226 -13.03 -4.15 -12.45
CA SER A 226 -13.85 -4.29 -13.66
C SER A 226 -13.02 -4.57 -14.92
N THR A 227 -13.29 -5.70 -15.59
CA THR A 227 -12.70 -6.06 -16.89
C THR A 227 -12.97 -5.01 -17.94
N THR A 228 -14.20 -4.49 -18.03
CA THR A 228 -14.59 -3.44 -18.98
C THR A 228 -13.79 -2.15 -18.77
N VAL A 229 -13.59 -1.72 -17.52
CA VAL A 229 -12.79 -0.52 -17.24
C VAL A 229 -11.34 -0.72 -17.66
N LEU A 230 -10.73 -1.86 -17.31
CA LEU A 230 -9.34 -2.15 -17.65
C LEU A 230 -9.15 -2.30 -19.17
N GLN A 231 -10.09 -2.93 -19.88
CA GLN A 231 -10.08 -3.05 -21.34
C GLN A 231 -10.14 -1.66 -22.00
N ASN A 232 -11.10 -0.83 -21.59
CA ASN A 232 -11.25 0.53 -22.11
C ASN A 232 -9.99 1.37 -21.88
N ILE A 233 -9.36 1.25 -20.71
CA ILE A 233 -8.12 1.96 -20.39
C ILE A 233 -6.99 1.47 -21.31
N TYR A 234 -6.87 0.16 -21.51
CA TYR A 234 -5.82 -0.44 -22.32
C TYR A 234 -5.94 -0.04 -23.80
N GLU A 235 -7.14 -0.09 -24.38
CA GLU A 235 -7.39 0.16 -25.80
C GLU A 235 -7.28 1.65 -26.16
N GLN A 236 -7.89 2.53 -25.34
CA GLN A 236 -7.89 3.97 -25.60
C GLN A 236 -6.49 4.58 -25.46
N ASN A 237 -5.56 3.88 -24.79
CA ASN A 237 -4.19 4.30 -24.57
C ASN A 237 -3.16 3.45 -25.32
N SER A 238 -3.50 2.95 -26.51
CA SER A 238 -2.62 2.13 -27.37
C SER A 238 -1.24 2.72 -27.68
N ASN A 239 -1.10 4.06 -27.62
CA ASN A 239 0.16 4.77 -27.81
C ASN A 239 1.01 4.90 -26.52
N ASP A 240 0.49 4.58 -25.34
CA ASP A 240 1.21 4.62 -24.05
C ASP A 240 1.47 3.19 -23.56
N LYS A 241 2.51 2.56 -24.12
CA LYS A 241 2.90 1.18 -23.78
C LYS A 241 3.18 0.99 -22.29
N GLN A 242 3.69 2.02 -21.59
CA GLN A 242 3.93 1.94 -20.16
C GLN A 242 2.61 1.81 -19.37
N LEU A 243 1.56 2.49 -19.82
CA LEU A 243 0.23 2.34 -19.23
C LEU A 243 -0.34 0.95 -19.50
N GLN A 244 -0.21 0.45 -20.73
CA GLN A 244 -0.63 -0.91 -21.11
C GLN A 244 0.06 -2.00 -20.27
N ILE A 245 1.39 -1.89 -20.09
CA ILE A 245 2.18 -2.81 -19.24
C ILE A 245 1.61 -2.86 -17.81
N LYS A 246 1.27 -1.71 -17.23
CA LYS A 246 0.72 -1.64 -15.87
C LYS A 246 -0.65 -2.27 -15.73
N VAL A 247 -1.47 -2.19 -16.78
CA VAL A 247 -2.77 -2.89 -16.81
C VAL A 247 -2.54 -4.40 -16.85
N LEU A 248 -1.66 -4.88 -17.72
CA LEU A 248 -1.35 -6.31 -17.82
C LEU A 248 -0.71 -6.84 -16.52
N GLU A 249 0.16 -6.06 -15.88
CA GLU A 249 0.74 -6.36 -14.57
C GLU A 249 -0.36 -6.52 -13.50
N LEU A 250 -1.34 -5.61 -13.48
CA LEU A 250 -2.49 -5.69 -12.58
C LEU A 250 -3.32 -6.96 -12.85
N ILE A 251 -3.56 -7.28 -14.11
CA ILE A 251 -4.30 -8.49 -14.50
C ILE A 251 -3.54 -9.75 -14.07
N SER A 252 -2.23 -9.82 -14.28
CA SER A 252 -1.40 -10.92 -13.78
C SER A 252 -1.54 -11.07 -12.26
N LYS A 253 -1.58 -9.95 -11.51
CA LYS A 253 -1.77 -9.96 -10.06
C LYS A 253 -3.16 -10.44 -9.64
N ILE A 254 -4.22 -10.02 -10.34
CA ILE A 254 -5.60 -10.45 -10.11
C ILE A 254 -5.75 -11.96 -10.33
N LEU A 255 -5.23 -12.47 -11.45
CA LEU A 255 -5.30 -13.91 -11.76
C LEU A 255 -4.50 -14.73 -10.76
N LYS A 256 -3.43 -14.15 -10.19
CA LYS A 256 -2.61 -14.76 -9.14
C LYS A 256 -3.08 -14.51 -7.71
N ALA A 257 -4.26 -13.92 -7.51
CA ALA A 257 -4.78 -13.61 -6.17
C ALA A 257 -4.90 -14.86 -5.28
N ASP A 258 -4.55 -14.70 -4.00
CA ASP A 258 -4.49 -15.75 -2.97
C ASP A 258 -3.55 -16.94 -3.25
N MET A 259 -2.75 -16.91 -4.32
CA MET A 259 -1.78 -17.97 -4.60
C MET A 259 -0.59 -17.86 -3.64
N SER A 260 -0.07 -19.02 -3.23
CA SER A 260 1.13 -19.13 -2.40
C SER A 260 2.28 -19.72 -3.22
N GLU A 261 3.49 -19.77 -2.68
CA GLU A 261 4.63 -20.38 -3.40
C GLU A 261 4.49 -21.91 -3.62
N ASN A 262 3.49 -22.58 -3.00
CA ASN A 262 3.25 -24.02 -3.20
C ASN A 262 2.50 -24.30 -4.52
N GLU A 263 3.17 -25.01 -5.44
CA GLU A 263 2.72 -25.23 -6.83
C GLU A 263 1.47 -26.10 -7.01
N ASP A 264 1.19 -27.05 -6.11
CA ASP A 264 0.15 -28.07 -6.33
C ASP A 264 -1.29 -27.53 -6.32
N THR A 265 -1.57 -26.46 -5.57
CA THR A 265 -2.91 -25.83 -5.48
C THR A 265 -3.06 -24.61 -6.40
N ASN A 266 -1.95 -24.13 -6.96
CA ASN A 266 -1.87 -22.88 -7.69
C ASN A 266 -2.65 -22.89 -9.01
N LEU A 267 -2.66 -24.01 -9.74
CA LEU A 267 -3.42 -24.09 -11.00
C LEU A 267 -4.94 -24.06 -10.77
N ALA A 268 -5.42 -24.70 -9.70
CA ALA A 268 -6.83 -24.70 -9.34
C ALA A 268 -7.30 -23.30 -8.90
N LEU A 269 -6.48 -22.60 -8.10
CA LEU A 269 -6.73 -21.21 -7.71
C LEU A 269 -6.72 -20.28 -8.92
N TYR A 270 -5.74 -20.41 -9.81
CA TYR A 270 -5.66 -19.62 -11.04
C TYR A 270 -6.92 -19.81 -11.90
N LYS A 271 -7.35 -21.06 -12.11
CA LYS A 271 -8.59 -21.36 -12.85
C LYS A 271 -9.82 -20.73 -12.19
N ARG A 272 -9.97 -20.88 -10.86
CA ARG A 272 -11.05 -20.25 -10.09
C ARG A 272 -11.05 -18.73 -10.27
N ASN A 273 -9.88 -18.11 -10.16
CA ASN A 273 -9.74 -16.67 -10.26
C ASN A 273 -10.09 -16.19 -11.67
N ALA A 274 -9.60 -16.88 -12.71
CA ALA A 274 -9.92 -16.62 -14.10
C ALA A 274 -11.44 -16.67 -14.36
N GLU A 275 -12.12 -17.75 -13.94
CA GLU A 275 -13.56 -17.95 -14.15
C GLU A 275 -14.40 -16.93 -13.37
N ASN A 276 -13.97 -16.55 -12.16
CA ASN A 276 -14.69 -15.59 -11.33
C ASN A 276 -14.48 -14.13 -11.77
N TRP A 277 -13.33 -13.81 -12.38
CA TRP A 277 -13.01 -12.45 -12.78
C TRP A 277 -13.50 -12.11 -14.20
N SER A 278 -13.38 -13.03 -15.15
CA SER A 278 -13.86 -12.82 -16.53
C SER A 278 -14.53 -14.06 -17.10
N SER A 279 -15.65 -13.85 -17.80
CA SER A 279 -16.33 -14.90 -18.56
C SER A 279 -15.58 -15.31 -19.84
N ASN A 280 -14.68 -14.45 -20.33
CA ASN A 280 -13.84 -14.72 -21.49
C ASN A 280 -12.48 -14.01 -21.35
N LEU A 281 -11.39 -14.77 -21.40
CA LEU A 281 -10.03 -14.26 -21.29
C LEU A 281 -9.27 -14.25 -22.64
N GLN A 282 -9.92 -14.66 -23.73
CA GLN A 282 -9.25 -14.80 -25.03
C GLN A 282 -8.67 -13.48 -25.55
N GLU A 283 -9.37 -12.37 -25.32
CA GLU A 283 -8.89 -11.03 -25.69
C GLU A 283 -7.62 -10.69 -24.91
N TRP A 284 -7.65 -10.76 -23.58
CA TRP A 284 -6.47 -10.53 -22.74
C TRP A 284 -5.31 -11.48 -23.06
N ALA A 285 -5.59 -12.76 -23.34
CA ALA A 285 -4.55 -13.71 -23.73
C ALA A 285 -3.82 -13.27 -25.02
N SER A 286 -4.53 -12.65 -25.95
CA SER A 286 -3.94 -12.09 -27.18
C SER A 286 -3.08 -10.87 -26.86
N GLU A 287 -3.53 -10.01 -25.95
CA GLU A 287 -2.76 -8.84 -25.50
C GLU A 287 -1.48 -9.21 -24.74
N PHE A 288 -1.52 -10.23 -23.88
CA PHE A 288 -0.33 -10.77 -23.23
C PHE A 288 0.66 -11.33 -24.26
N GLN A 289 0.17 -12.06 -25.28
CA GLN A 289 1.02 -12.60 -26.36
C GLN A 289 1.67 -11.51 -27.21
N GLU A 290 0.95 -10.41 -27.49
CA GLU A 290 1.53 -9.27 -28.20
C GLU A 290 2.57 -8.56 -27.33
N MET A 291 2.25 -8.28 -26.06
CA MET A 291 3.15 -7.53 -25.18
C MET A 291 4.42 -8.30 -24.86
N VAL A 292 4.37 -9.61 -24.62
CA VAL A 292 5.57 -10.42 -24.31
C VAL A 292 6.56 -10.49 -25.48
N GLN A 293 6.10 -10.23 -26.71
CA GLN A 293 6.96 -10.16 -27.90
C GLN A 293 7.61 -8.79 -28.10
N ASN A 294 7.18 -7.78 -27.35
CA ASN A 294 7.75 -6.44 -27.40
C ASN A 294 9.18 -6.47 -26.82
N LYS A 295 10.16 -5.98 -27.59
CA LYS A 295 11.58 -5.99 -27.18
C LYS A 295 11.93 -4.93 -26.14
N ASP A 296 11.03 -3.97 -25.91
CA ASP A 296 11.25 -2.84 -25.02
C ASP A 296 10.74 -3.10 -23.58
N ILE A 297 10.15 -4.27 -23.31
CA ILE A 297 9.76 -4.66 -21.94
C ILE A 297 10.95 -5.26 -21.19
N ASP A 298 11.01 -5.06 -19.88
CA ASP A 298 12.05 -5.69 -19.07
C ASP A 298 11.74 -7.17 -18.78
N GLU A 299 12.78 -7.88 -18.38
CA GLU A 299 12.77 -9.32 -18.10
C GLU A 299 11.75 -9.72 -17.02
N LEU A 300 11.51 -8.87 -16.02
CA LEU A 300 10.56 -9.19 -14.96
C LEU A 300 9.12 -9.14 -15.50
N HIS A 301 8.81 -8.16 -16.34
CA HIS A 301 7.52 -8.12 -17.04
C HIS A 301 7.37 -9.28 -18.02
N THR A 302 8.41 -9.64 -18.78
CA THR A 302 8.39 -10.83 -19.65
C THR A 302 7.99 -12.09 -18.88
N ARG A 303 8.60 -12.31 -17.72
CA ARG A 303 8.28 -13.46 -16.83
C ARG A 303 6.91 -13.36 -16.20
N THR A 304 6.41 -12.15 -15.97
CA THR A 304 5.09 -11.93 -15.36
C THR A 304 3.96 -12.21 -16.35
N PHE A 305 4.22 -11.97 -17.64
CA PHE A 305 3.26 -12.13 -18.74
C PHE A 305 3.29 -13.52 -19.40
N PHE A 306 4.42 -14.22 -19.32
CA PHE A 306 4.56 -15.60 -19.74
C PHE A 306 3.91 -16.58 -18.74
#